data_AF-Q9R4I7-F1
#
_entry.id   AF-Q9R4I7-F1
#
_cell.length_a   1.000
_cell.length_b   1.000
_cell.length_c   1.000
_cell.angle_alpha   90.00
_cell.angle_beta   90.00
_cell.angle_gamma   90.00
#
_symmetry.space_group_name_H-M   'P 1'
#
loop_
_entity.id
_entity.type
_entity.pdbx_description
1 polymer ?
#
loop_
_entity_poly.entity_id
_entity_poly.type
_entity_poly.pdbx_seq_one_letter_code
_entity_poly.pdbx_strand_id
1 'polypeptide(L)' 'MIVETRYGRLRGVVNGGVFVWKGIPYAKAPVGKRRFLPPE' A
#
# COMPACT_ATOMS: atom_id res chain seq x y z
N MET A 1 -10.39 5.60 9.61
CA MET A 1 -11.15 5.75 8.35
C MET A 1 -10.86 4.55 7.45
N ILE A 2 -11.86 4.01 6.76
CA ILE A 2 -11.68 2.87 5.83
C ILE A 2 -11.93 3.38 4.40
N VAL A 3 -11.05 3.01 3.46
CA VAL A 3 -11.21 3.28 2.02
C VAL A 3 -11.12 1.98 1.25
N GLU A 4 -11.85 1.89 0.14
CA GLU A 4 -11.82 0.74 -0.75
C GLU A 4 -10.91 1.03 -1.95
N THR A 5 -10.08 0.06 -2.32
CA THR A 5 -9.18 0.13 -3.47
C THR A 5 -9.41 -1.08 -4.36
N ARG A 6 -8.82 -1.07 -5.57
CA ARG A 6 -8.82 -2.23 -6.47
C ARG A 6 -8.20 -3.49 -5.84
N TYR A 7 -7.39 -3.31 -4.79
CA TYR A 7 -6.67 -4.38 -4.09
C TYR A 7 -7.23 -4.67 -2.69
N GLY A 8 -8.40 -4.10 -2.35
CA GLY A 8 -9.08 -4.32 -1.07
C GLY A 8 -9.19 -3.07 -0.19
N ARG A 9 -9.62 -3.27 1.05
CA ARG A 9 -9.90 -2.18 2.00
C ARG A 9 -8.67 -1.80 2.81
N LEU A 10 -8.43 -0.50 2.99
CA LEU A 10 -7.33 0.05 3.76
C LEU A 10 -7.82 0.90 4.92
N ARG A 11 -7.21 0.72 6.10
CA ARG A 11 -7.50 1.52 7.28
C ARG A 11 -6.45 2.61 7.45
N GLY A 12 -6.92 3.86 7.51
CA GLY A 12 -6.11 5.04 7.76
C GLY A 12 -6.47 5.72 9.07
N VAL A 13 -5.64 6.69 9.44
CA VAL A 13 -5.75 7.49 10.65
C VAL A 13 -5.89 8.96 10.30
N VAL A 14 -6.50 9.74 11.20
CA VAL A 14 -6.44 11.20 11.15
C VAL A 14 -5.23 11.63 11.97
N ASN A 15 -4.37 12.46 11.39
CA ASN A 15 -3.24 13.06 12.08
C ASN A 15 -3.19 14.54 11.72
N GLY A 16 -3.25 15.43 12.72
CA GLY A 16 -3.20 16.89 12.48
C GLY A 16 -4.30 17.42 11.56
N GLY A 17 -5.50 16.81 11.58
CA GLY A 17 -6.62 17.20 10.71
C GLY A 17 -6.56 16.68 9.28
N VAL A 18 -5.52 15.93 8.91
CA VAL A 18 -5.42 15.27 7.60
C VAL A 18 -5.55 13.76 7.71
N PHE A 19 -6.02 13.11 6.65
CA PHE A 19 -6.11 11.66 6.57
C PHE A 19 -4.80 11.06 6.05
N VAL A 20 -4.31 10.02 6.72
CA VAL A 20 -3.03 9.38 6.42
C VAL A 20 -3.19 7.86 6.36
N TRP A 21 -2.66 7.27 5.29
CA TRP A 21 -2.48 5.83 5.13
C TRP A 21 -1.01 5.54 4.85
N LYS A 22 -0.41 4.60 5.61
CA LYS A 22 1.01 4.26 5.52
C LYS A 22 1.19 2.79 5.12
N GLY A 23 2.28 2.49 4.41
CA GLY A 23 2.67 1.11 4.09
C GLY A 23 1.76 0.40 3.08
N ILE A 24 1.10 1.14 2.19
CA ILE A 24 0.26 0.54 1.15
C ILE A 24 1.18 -0.05 0.07
N PRO A 25 1.16 -1.38 -0.16
CA PRO A 25 1.95 -1.98 -1.22
C PRO A 25 1.39 -1.56 -2.59
N TYR A 26 2.26 -1.04 -3.46
CA TYR A 26 1.91 -0.68 -4.83
C TYR A 26 2.36 -1.73 -5.85
N ALA A 27 3.25 -2.63 -5.45
CA ALA A 27 3.79 -3.72 -6.24
C ALA A 27 4.09 -4.92 -5.32
N LYS A 28 4.24 -6.10 -5.92
CA LYS A 28 4.70 -7.30 -5.23
C LYS A 28 6.13 -7.09 -4.70
N ALA A 29 6.44 -7.72 -3.56
CA ALA A 29 7.77 -7.62 -2.97
C ALA A 29 8.85 -8.13 -3.96
N PRO A 30 9.91 -7.34 -4.25
CA PRO A 30 10.96 -7.67 -5.22
C PRO A 30 12.02 -8.61 -4.62
N VAL A 31 11.57 -9.71 -4.02
CA VAL A 31 12.41 -10.69 -3.32
C VAL A 31 12.45 -12.04 -4.05
N GLY A 32 13.48 -12.84 -3.78
CA GLY A 32 13.67 -14.15 -4.41
C GLY A 32 13.79 -14.05 -5.93
N LYS A 33 12.96 -14.80 -6.66
CA LYS A 33 12.93 -14.81 -8.14
C LYS A 33 12.57 -13.45 -8.77
N ARG A 34 11.99 -12.52 -7.99
CA ARG A 34 11.61 -11.17 -8.45
C ARG A 34 12.73 -10.14 -8.27
N ARG A 35 13.85 -10.52 -7.66
CA ARG A 35 14.99 -9.61 -7.49
C ARG A 35 15.55 -9.25 -8.87
N PHE A 36 15.82 -7.96 -9.09
CA PHE A 36 16.31 -7.41 -10.35
C PHE A 36 15.34 -7.50 -11.56
N LEU A 37 14.06 -7.79 -11.32
CA LEU A 37 13.01 -7.72 -12.34
C LEU A 37 12.21 -6.41 -12.21
N PRO A 38 11.51 -5.97 -13.27
CA PRO A 38 10.53 -4.89 -13.18
C PRO A 38 9.44 -5.19 -12.12
N PRO A 39 8.82 -4.15 -11.53
CA PRO A 39 7.75 -4.33 -10.56
C PRO A 39 6.50 -4.95 -11.21
N GLU A 40 5.78 -5.76 -10.42
CA GLU A 40 4.52 -6.42 -10.77
C GLU A 40 3.39 -6.08 -9.79
#